data_AF-A0A645HH55-F1
#
_entry.id   AF-A0A645HH55-F1
#
_cell.length_a   1.000
_cell.length_b   1.000
_cell.length_c   1.000
_cell.angle_alpha   90.00
_cell.angle_beta   90.00
_cell.angle_gamma   90.00
#
_symmetry.space_group_name_H-M   'P 1'
#
loop_
_entity.id
_entity.type
_entity.pdbx_description
1 polymer ?
#
loop_
_entity_poly.entity_id
_entity_poly.type
_entity_poly.pdbx_seq_one_letter_code
_entity_poly.pdbx_strand_id
1 'polypeptide(L)' 'MNLQFKDLGIAQEAARVESMPLLMGGTAAQIYQMARARGYGGEDISSVIKICEEWIGSEKR' A
#
# COMPACT_ATOMS: atom_id res chain seq x y z
N MET A 1 6.55 4.94 -2.75
CA MET A 1 5.40 4.02 -2.93
C MET A 1 5.63 2.89 -3.94
N ASN A 2 6.32 3.14 -5.06
CA ASN A 2 6.50 2.15 -6.14
C ASN A 2 7.21 0.86 -5.71
N LEU A 3 8.22 0.96 -4.84
CA LEU A 3 8.98 -0.19 -4.36
C LEU A 3 8.11 -1.12 -3.50
N GLN A 4 7.41 -0.57 -2.51
CA GLN A 4 6.51 -1.35 -1.65
C GLN A 4 5.37 -2.04 -2.42
N PHE A 5 4.83 -1.37 -3.44
CA PHE A 5 3.81 -1.97 -4.31
C PHE A 5 4.36 -3.18 -5.09
N LYS A 6 5.62 -3.10 -5.56
CA LYS A 6 6.31 -4.22 -6.22
C LYS A 6 6.54 -5.38 -5.24
N ASP A 7 7.07 -5.10 -4.06
CA ASP A 7 7.39 -6.13 -3.06
C ASP A 7 6.12 -6.84 -2.58
N LEU A 8 5.01 -6.12 -2.45
CA LEU A 8 3.73 -6.72 -2.11
C LEU A 8 3.18 -7.62 -3.23
N GLY A 9 3.44 -7.28 -4.49
CA GLY A 9 3.12 -8.17 -5.62
C GLY A 9 3.89 -9.49 -5.56
N ILE A 10 5.19 -9.43 -5.19
CA ILE A 10 6.02 -10.61 -4.97
C ILE A 10 5.48 -11.43 -3.79
N ALA A 11 5.12 -10.79 -2.67
CA ALA A 11 4.56 -11.47 -1.51
C ALA A 11 3.22 -12.15 -1.84
N GLN A 12 2.36 -11.50 -2.62
CA GLN A 12 1.10 -12.10 -3.09
C GLN A 12 1.33 -13.30 -4.01
N GLU A 13 2.34 -13.24 -4.89
CA GLU A 13 2.69 -14.38 -5.73
C GLU A 13 3.23 -15.56 -4.91
N ALA A 14 4.12 -15.29 -3.96
CA ALA A 14 4.62 -16.33 -3.05
C ALA A 14 3.48 -16.97 -2.25
N ALA A 15 2.55 -16.16 -1.74
CA ALA A 15 1.38 -16.65 -1.04
C ALA A 15 0.43 -17.48 -1.92
N ARG A 16 0.30 -17.13 -3.21
CA ARG A 16 -0.45 -17.95 -4.19
C ARG A 16 0.21 -19.30 -4.41
N VAL A 17 1.54 -19.34 -4.57
CA VAL A 17 2.30 -20.59 -4.75
C VAL A 17 2.13 -21.52 -3.55
N GLU A 18 2.19 -20.98 -2.34
CA GLU A 18 2.05 -21.75 -1.09
C GLU A 18 0.58 -21.98 -0.67
N SER A 19 -0.40 -21.57 -1.49
CA SER A 19 -1.83 -21.62 -1.16
C SER A 19 -2.18 -21.00 0.21
N MET A 20 -1.41 -19.98 0.62
CA MET A 20 -1.53 -19.32 1.90
C MET A 20 -2.31 -18.00 1.75
N PRO A 21 -3.41 -17.78 2.48
CA PRO A 21 -4.16 -16.54 2.38
C PRO A 21 -3.44 -15.38 3.10
N LEU A 22 -3.19 -14.28 2.38
CA LEU A 22 -2.76 -13.02 2.98
C LEU A 22 -3.99 -12.18 3.39
N LEU A 23 -4.48 -12.39 4.62
CA LEU A 23 -5.72 -11.77 5.13
C LEU A 23 -5.81 -10.25 4.89
N MET A 24 -4.69 -9.53 5.02
CA MET A 24 -4.63 -8.08 4.79
C MET A 24 -3.80 -7.69 3.55
N GLY A 25 -3.21 -8.64 2.84
CA GLY A 25 -2.28 -8.37 1.74
C GLY A 25 -2.94 -7.74 0.51
N GLY A 26 -4.19 -8.11 0.22
CA GLY A 26 -4.98 -7.49 -0.84
C GLY A 26 -5.33 -6.04 -0.53
N THR A 27 -5.81 -5.79 0.69
CA THR A 27 -6.14 -4.44 1.18
C THR A 27 -4.92 -3.53 1.17
N ALA A 28 -3.77 -4.01 1.64
CA ALA A 28 -2.52 -3.25 1.59
C ALA A 28 -2.18 -2.84 0.14
N ALA A 29 -2.36 -3.72 -0.84
CA ALA A 29 -2.04 -3.41 -2.24
C ALA A 29 -2.93 -2.31 -2.82
N GLN A 30 -4.22 -2.34 -2.48
CA GLN A 30 -5.16 -1.30 -2.88
C GLN A 30 -4.80 0.05 -2.25
N ILE A 31 -4.40 0.07 -0.97
CA ILE A 31 -3.96 1.30 -0.30
C ILE A 31 -2.70 1.87 -0.96
N TYR A 32 -1.69 1.04 -1.24
CA TYR A 32 -0.47 1.50 -1.93
C TYR A 32 -0.76 1.98 -3.35
N GLN A 33 -1.68 1.33 -4.07
CA GLN A 33 -2.11 1.75 -5.40
C GLN A 33 -2.82 3.11 -5.37
N MET A 34 -3.68 3.33 -4.37
CA MET A 34 -4.38 4.60 -4.21
C MET A 34 -3.43 5.75 -3.92
N ALA A 35 -2.39 5.56 -3.10
CA ALA A 35 -1.43 6.63 -2.85
C ALA A 35 -0.55 6.93 -4.07
N ARG A 36 -0.25 5.92 -4.89
CA ARG A 36 0.37 6.15 -6.21
C ARG A 36 -0.54 7.00 -7.09
N ALA A 37 -1.84 6.70 -7.14
CA ALA A 37 -2.82 7.45 -7.92
C ALA A 37 -2.98 8.91 -7.44
N ARG A 38 -2.77 9.18 -6.14
CA ARG A 38 -2.76 10.54 -5.57
C ARG A 38 -1.45 11.30 -5.76
N GLY A 39 -0.48 10.75 -6.48
CA GLY A 39 0.79 11.42 -6.77
C GLY A 39 1.92 11.13 -5.79
N TYR A 40 1.69 10.35 -4.73
CA TYR A 40 2.72 9.96 -3.74
C TYR A 40 3.66 8.85 -4.24
N GLY A 41 3.61 8.50 -5.53
CA GLY A 41 4.37 7.39 -6.11
C GLY A 41 5.87 7.42 -5.83
N GLY A 42 6.45 8.63 -5.90
CA GLY A 42 7.87 8.91 -5.67
C GLY A 42 8.24 9.22 -4.22
N GLU A 43 7.27 9.33 -3.31
CA GLU A 43 7.55 9.54 -1.89
C GLU A 43 7.96 8.25 -1.18
N ASP A 44 8.48 8.39 0.04
CA ASP A 44 8.78 7.29 0.93
C ASP A 44 7.55 6.40 1.20
N ILE A 45 7.77 5.15 1.59
CA ILE A 45 6.70 4.20 1.90
C ILE A 45 5.78 4.67 3.03
N SER A 46 6.28 5.52 3.93
CA SER A 46 5.52 6.13 5.03
C SER A 46 4.48 7.16 4.57
N SER A 47 4.57 7.67 3.33
CA SER A 47 3.58 8.60 2.76
C SER A 47 2.16 8.03 2.69
N VAL A 48 2.00 6.71 2.84
CA VAL A 48 0.71 6.05 3.03
C VAL A 48 -0.08 6.61 4.22
N ILE A 49 0.60 7.14 5.24
CA ILE A 49 -0.03 7.75 6.42
C ILE A 49 -0.87 8.97 6.01
N LYS A 50 -0.48 9.70 4.96
CA LYS A 50 -1.25 10.83 4.43
C LYS A 50 -2.64 10.42 3.95
N ILE A 51 -2.78 9.21 3.39
CA ILE A 51 -4.10 8.66 3.04
C ILE A 51 -4.96 8.44 4.28
N CYS A 52 -4.37 7.87 5.33
CA CYS A 52 -5.09 7.65 6.58
C CYS A 52 -5.47 8.98 7.23
N GLU A 53 -4.59 9.98 7.17
CA GLU A 53 -4.83 11.35 7.65
C GLU A 53 -6.00 12.01 6.91
N GLU A 54 -6.02 11.92 5.57
CA GLU A 54 -7.15 12.37 4.75
C GLU A 54 -8.46 11.71 5.14
N TRP A 55 -8.45 10.39 5.38
CA TRP A 55 -9.66 9.64 5.78
C TRP A 55 -10.19 10.02 7.15
N ILE A 56 -9.29 10.35 8.08
CA ILE A 56 -9.65 10.75 9.44
C ILE A 56 -10.00 12.25 9.49
N GLY A 57 -9.78 13.00 8.40
CA GLY A 57 -9.95 14.45 8.38
C GLY A 57 -8.95 15.18 9.28
N SER A 58 -7.82 14.54 9.58
CA SER A 58 -6.76 15.09 10.42
C SER A 58 -5.58 15.48 9.54
N GLU A 59 -5.50 16.75 9.16
CA GLU A 59 -4.32 17.28 8.48
C GLU A 59 -3.21 17.49 9.51
N LYS A 60 -2.06 16.83 9.33
CA LYS A 60 -0.89 17.12 10.15
C LYS A 60 -0.28 18.45 9.72
N ARG A 61 -0.38 19.43 10.62
CA ARG A 61 0.42 20.66 10.64
C ARG A 61 1.86 20.37 11.02
#